data_AF-A0A502F5F5-F1
#
_entry.id   AF-A0A502F5F5-F1
#
_cell.length_a   1.000
_cell.length_b   1.000
_cell.length_c   1.000
_cell.angle_alpha   90.00
_cell.angle_beta   90.00
_cell.angle_gamma   90.00
#
_symmetry.space_group_name_H-M   'P 1'
#
loop_
_entity.id
_entity.type
_entity.pdbx_description
1 polymer ?
#
loop_
_entity_poly.entity_id
_entity_poly.type
_entity_poly.pdbx_seq_one_letter_code
_entity_poly.pdbx_strand_id
1 'polypeptide(L)' 'MLTLRPTPPAPVRDAAGRAELGQIWDGLDREGRRLLLAQARAVAEVTGRAPPPGEAPGEA' A
#
# COMPACT_ATOMS: atom_id res chain seq x y z
N MET A 1 3.53 -12.49 35.79
CA MET A 1 3.90 -12.63 34.37
C MET A 1 3.32 -11.44 33.61
N LEU A 2 4.15 -10.62 32.96
CA LEU A 2 3.71 -9.53 32.10
C LEU A 2 3.39 -10.10 30.71
N THR A 3 2.11 -10.15 30.35
CA THR A 3 1.66 -10.43 28.99
C THR A 3 1.87 -9.18 28.14
N LEU A 4 3.02 -9.08 27.47
CA LEU A 4 3.26 -8.07 26.46
C LEU A 4 2.33 -8.38 25.27
N ARG A 5 1.25 -7.60 25.13
CA ARG A 5 0.45 -7.62 23.90
C ARG A 5 1.35 -7.13 22.76
N PRO A 6 1.39 -7.82 21.60
CA PRO A 6 2.11 -7.32 20.44
C PRO A 6 1.57 -5.94 20.08
N THR A 7 2.48 -4.99 19.88
CA THR A 7 2.11 -3.65 19.44
C THR A 7 1.55 -3.76 18.02
N PRO A 8 0.38 -3.20 17.73
CA PRO A 8 -0.16 -3.23 16.37
C PRO A 8 0.82 -2.52 15.41
N PRO A 9 0.97 -3.02 14.18
CA PRO A 9 1.85 -2.38 13.20
C PRO A 9 1.40 -0.93 12.99
N ALA A 10 2.35 0.00 13.05
CA ALA A 10 2.08 1.40 12.73
C ALA A 10 1.51 1.49 11.31
N PRO A 11 0.51 2.36 11.06
CA PRO A 11 -0.09 2.44 9.75
C PRO A 11 0.97 2.93 8.75
N VAL A 12 1.00 2.28 7.59
CA VAL A 12 2.02 2.46 6.55
C VAL A 12 2.25 3.91 6.14
N ARG A 13 1.21 4.74 6.23
CA ARG A 13 1.23 6.19 5.97
C ARG A 13 2.16 6.98 6.89
N ASP A 14 2.43 6.48 8.09
CA ASP A 14 3.23 7.18 9.11
C ASP A 14 4.74 6.97 8.92
N ALA A 15 5.14 6.07 8.01
CA ALA A 15 6.54 5.90 7.66
C ALA A 15 7.08 7.16 6.94
N ALA A 16 8.25 7.65 7.36
CA ALA A 16 8.94 8.75 6.69
C ALA A 16 9.13 8.42 5.19
N GLY A 17 8.69 9.32 4.31
CA GLY A 17 8.64 9.12 2.85
C GLY A 17 7.30 8.61 2.30
N ARG A 18 6.42 8.02 3.13
CA ARG A 18 5.05 7.61 2.71
C ARG A 18 3.98 8.64 3.06
N ALA A 19 4.27 9.56 3.97
CA ALA A 19 3.37 10.67 4.31
C ALA A 19 3.08 11.58 3.10
N GLU A 20 4.09 11.86 2.27
CA GLU A 20 3.93 12.65 1.03
C GLU A 20 3.03 11.93 0.02
N LEU A 21 3.17 10.61 -0.12
CA LEU A 21 2.28 9.81 -0.97
C LEU A 21 0.83 9.85 -0.49
N GLY A 22 0.61 9.93 0.83
CA GLY A 22 -0.72 10.14 1.41
C GLY A 22 -1.33 11.48 1.00
N GLN A 23 -0.56 12.56 1.07
CA GLN A 23 -1.02 13.90 0.64
C GLN A 23 -1.34 13.94 -0.85
N ILE A 24 -0.50 13.33 -1.69
CA ILE A 24 -0.75 13.20 -3.13
C ILE A 24 -2.03 12.41 -3.38
N TRP A 25 -2.21 11.26 -2.70
CA TRP A 25 -3.41 10.42 -2.83
C TRP A 25 -4.70 11.16 -2.46
N ASP A 26 -4.68 11.89 -1.34
CA ASP A 26 -5.84 12.59 -0.83
C ASP A 26 -6.27 13.75 -1.76
N GLY A 27 -5.31 14.41 -2.41
CA GLY A 27 -5.55 15.49 -3.37
C GLY A 27 -6.04 15.05 -4.76
N LEU A 28 -5.96 13.76 -5.10
CA LEU A 28 -6.41 13.23 -6.39
C LEU A 28 -7.91 12.94 -6.39
N ASP A 29 -8.54 13.20 -7.54
CA ASP A 29 -9.90 12.75 -7.82
C ASP A 29 -9.94 11.25 -8.15
N ARG A 30 -11.14 10.72 -8.44
CA ARG A 30 -11.32 9.29 -8.71
C ARG A 30 -10.46 8.79 -9.88
N GLU A 31 -10.34 9.59 -10.93
CA GLU A 31 -9.59 9.21 -12.13
C GLU A 31 -8.09 9.29 -11.89
N GLY A 32 -7.62 10.34 -11.22
CA GLY A 32 -6.23 10.48 -10.80
C GLY A 32 -5.78 9.33 -9.90
N ARG A 33 -6.61 8.91 -8.94
CA ARG A 33 -6.34 7.73 -8.10
C ARG A 33 -6.24 6.45 -8.92
N ARG A 34 -7.12 6.27 -9.91
CA ARG A 34 -7.09 5.12 -10.82
C ARG A 34 -5.78 5.05 -11.60
N LEU A 35 -5.34 6.19 -12.15
CA LEU A 35 -4.09 6.28 -12.91
C LEU A 35 -2.86 6.03 -12.02
N LEU A 36 -2.82 6.61 -10.82
CA LEU A 36 -1.73 6.40 -9.88
C LEU A 36 -1.59 4.90 -9.52
N LEU A 37 -2.71 4.22 -9.26
CA LEU A 37 -2.70 2.78 -8.99
C LEU A 37 -2.25 1.96 -10.21
N ALA A 38 -2.68 2.33 -11.42
CA ALA A 38 -2.26 1.65 -12.64
C ALA A 38 -0.74 1.78 -12.86
N GLN A 39 -0.17 2.97 -12.62
CA GLN A 39 1.28 3.19 -12.68
C GLN A 39 2.02 2.39 -11.62
N ALA A 40 1.57 2.43 -10.37
CA ALA A 40 2.16 1.64 -9.29
C ALA A 40 2.13 0.14 -9.61
N ARG A 41 1.04 -0.36 -10.21
CA ARG A 41 0.92 -1.75 -10.66
C ARG A 41 1.92 -2.08 -11.77
N ALA A 42 2.03 -1.24 -12.80
CA ALA A 42 2.99 -1.44 -13.89
C ALA A 42 4.44 -1.50 -13.38
N VAL A 43 4.80 -0.62 -12.44
CA VAL A 43 6.13 -0.65 -11.80
C VAL A 43 6.32 -1.93 -10.98
N ALA A 44 5.30 -2.39 -10.24
CA ALA A 44 5.36 -3.64 -9.49
C ALA A 44 5.55 -4.85 -10.41
N GLU A 45 4.91 -4.88 -11.57
CA GLU A 45 5.06 -5.95 -12.57
C GLU A 45 6.48 -5.98 -13.14
N VAL A 46 7.01 -4.84 -13.56
CA VAL A 46 8.39 -4.73 -14.07
C VAL A 46 9.42 -5.11 -13.01
N THR A 47 9.19 -4.77 -11.75
CA THR A 47 10.11 -5.08 -10.63
C THR A 47 9.91 -6.46 -10.01
N GLY A 48 8.97 -7.27 -10.54
CA GLY A 48 8.69 -8.61 -10.00
C GLY A 48 8.08 -8.61 -8.60
N ARG A 49 7.48 -7.49 -8.17
CA ARG A 49 6.81 -7.33 -6.86
C ARG A 49 5.29 -7.41 -6.95
N ALA A 50 4.75 -7.53 -8.16
CA ALA A 50 3.34 -7.71 -8.37
C ALA A 50 2.91 -9.12 -7.93
N PRO A 51 1.84 -9.27 -7.12
CA PRO A 51 1.27 -10.58 -6.88
C PRO A 51 0.82 -11.21 -8.21
N PRO A 52 0.99 -12.54 -8.36
CA PRO A 52 0.59 -13.26 -9.55
C PRO A 52 -0.92 -13.10 -9.79
N PRO A 53 -1.37 -13.05 -11.05
CA PRO A 53 -2.79 -12.94 -11.35
C PRO A 53 -3.52 -14.18 -10.83
N GLY A 54 -4.31 -14.01 -9.76
CA GLY A 54 -5.11 -15.08 -9.14
C GLY A 54 -4.97 -15.20 -7.62
N GLU A 55 -3.98 -14.55 -7.00
CA GLU A 55 -3.82 -14.55 -5.55
C GLU A 55 -4.66 -13.41 -4.94
N ALA A 56 -5.92 -13.71 -4.63
CA ALA A 56 -6.76 -12.80 -3.85
C ALA A 56 -6.15 -12.67 -2.43
N PRO A 57 -5.94 -11.45 -1.90
CA PRO A 57 -5.42 -11.30 -0.55
C PRO A 57 -6.55 -11.53 0.45
N GLY A 58 -6.65 -12.76 0.96
CA GLY A 58 -7.53 -13.07 2.08
C GLY A 58 -8.13 -14.47 2.05
N GLU A 59 -7.31 -15.48 2.34
CA GLU A 59 -7.72 -16.68 3.09
C GLU A 59 -6.44 -17.35 3.61
N ALA A 60 -6.02 -16.95 4.81
CA ALA A 60 -5.10 -17.68 5.68
C ALA A 60 -5.34 -17.26 7.13
#